data_AF-A0A536JAT2-F1
#
_entry.id   AF-A0A536JAT2-F1
#
_cell.length_a   1.000
_cell.length_b   1.000
_cell.length_c   1.000
_cell.angle_alpha   90.00
_cell.angle_beta   90.00
_cell.angle_gamma   90.00
#
_symmetry.space_group_name_H-M   'P 1'
#
loop_
_entity.id
_entity.type
_entity.pdbx_description
1 polymer ?
#
loop_
_entity_poly.entity_id
_entity_poly.type
_entity_poly.pdbx_seq_one_letter_code
_entity_poly.pdbx_strand_id
1 'polypeptide(L)'
;MSSLIDIAFPYRRRRSFGAASFAFTFLVLLFEVELLAFVGMALVARQLQLWWDLQSVLFPTACLISLAAAIVFWWRARSWSRHRVAIAEGWARGGPTLGQQLAQKRD
;
A
#
# COMPACT_ATOMS: atom_id res chain seq x y z
N MET A 1 18.00 -11.80 9.20
CA MET A 1 16.64 -12.38 9.04
C MET A 1 15.67 -11.22 8.86
N SER A 2 14.99 -11.13 7.72
CA SER A 2 14.00 -10.06 7.45
C SER A 2 12.65 -10.47 8.04
N SER A 3 12.03 -9.62 8.85
CA SER A 3 10.71 -9.89 9.44
C SER A 3 9.58 -9.51 8.47
N LEU A 4 8.40 -10.14 8.57
CA LEU A 4 7.21 -9.76 7.76
C LEU A 4 6.86 -8.27 7.90
N ILE A 5 7.13 -7.70 9.08
CA ILE A 5 6.89 -6.29 9.38
C ILE A 5 7.79 -5.38 8.54
N ASP A 6 9.02 -5.82 8.22
CA ASP A 6 9.94 -5.06 7.35
C ASP A 6 9.50 -5.04 5.88
N ILE A 7 8.69 -6.03 5.46
CA ILE A 7 8.12 -6.11 4.11
C ILE A 7 6.86 -5.24 4.00
N ALA A 8 6.03 -5.24 5.06
CA ALA A 8 4.81 -4.44 5.14
C ALA A 8 5.08 -2.94 5.33
N PHE A 9 6.16 -2.55 6.03
CA PHE A 9 6.47 -1.15 6.35
C PHE A 9 7.91 -0.75 6.01
N PRO A 10 8.23 -0.50 4.73
CA PRO A 10 9.60 -0.22 4.26
C PRO A 10 10.21 1.10 4.77
N TYR A 11 9.41 1.99 5.38
CA TYR A 11 9.90 3.24 5.98
C TYR A 11 10.93 2.99 7.11
N ARG A 12 10.83 1.87 7.82
CA ARG A 12 11.67 1.59 9.00
C ARG A 12 13.15 1.39 8.66
N ARG A 13 13.49 1.11 7.39
CA ARG A 13 14.85 0.73 6.98
C ARG A 13 15.46 1.55 5.83
N ARG A 14 14.88 2.72 5.50
CA ARG A 14 15.30 3.54 4.35
C ARG A 14 15.42 2.75 3.04
N ARG A 15 14.61 1.70 2.86
CA ARG A 15 14.62 0.89 1.62
C ARG A 15 13.50 1.36 0.70
N SER A 16 13.81 1.48 -0.59
CA SER A 16 12.83 1.77 -1.63
C SER A 16 11.70 0.74 -1.60
N PHE A 17 10.45 1.20 -1.75
CA PHE A 17 9.27 0.34 -1.97
C PHE A 17 9.57 -0.63 -3.13
N GLY A 18 9.82 -1.89 -2.79
CA GLY A 18 10.21 -2.93 -3.74
C GLY A 18 9.02 -3.73 -4.26
N ALA A 19 9.27 -4.58 -5.25
CA ALA A 19 8.27 -5.48 -5.83
C ALA A 19 7.59 -6.38 -4.78
N ALA A 20 8.30 -6.75 -3.71
CA ALA A 20 7.75 -7.56 -2.61
C ALA A 20 6.66 -6.82 -1.80
N SER A 21 6.86 -5.54 -1.48
CA SER A 21 5.83 -4.74 -0.78
C SER A 21 4.62 -4.51 -1.68
N PHE A 22 4.83 -4.32 -2.99
CA PHE A 22 3.74 -4.24 -3.97
C PHE A 22 2.93 -5.54 -4.04
N ALA A 23 3.59 -6.69 -4.18
CA ALA A 23 2.92 -8.00 -4.22
C ALA A 23 2.15 -8.29 -2.93
N PHE A 24 2.70 -7.93 -1.77
CA PHE A 24 2.01 -8.06 -0.50
C PHE A 24 0.74 -7.20 -0.44
N THR A 25 0.83 -5.91 -0.78
CA THR A 25 -0.35 -5.02 -0.83
C THR A 25 -1.39 -5.51 -1.82
N PHE A 26 -0.96 -6.00 -2.99
CA PHE A 26 -1.86 -6.57 -3.99
C PHE A 26 -2.61 -7.79 -3.46
N LEU A 27 -1.90 -8.75 -2.84
CA LEU A 27 -2.52 -9.96 -2.30
C LEU A 27 -3.50 -9.66 -1.15
N VAL A 28 -3.14 -8.73 -0.27
CA VAL A 28 -4.03 -8.30 0.82
C VAL A 28 -5.30 -7.68 0.26
N LEU A 29 -5.19 -6.76 -0.71
CA LEU A 29 -6.35 -6.13 -1.35
C LEU A 29 -7.21 -7.13 -2.10
N LEU A 30 -6.59 -8.05 -2.83
CA LEU A 30 -7.30 -9.11 -3.56
C LEU A 30 -8.14 -9.94 -2.60
N PHE A 31 -7.54 -10.38 -1.50
CA PHE A 31 -8.24 -11.17 -0.48
C PHE A 31 -9.36 -10.37 0.19
N GLU A 32 -9.13 -9.10 0.53
CA GLU A 32 -10.18 -8.25 1.12
C GLU A 32 -11.37 -8.05 0.18
N VAL A 33 -11.11 -7.77 -1.10
CA VAL A 33 -12.18 -7.55 -2.09
C VAL A 33 -12.98 -8.84 -2.33
N GLU A 34 -12.31 -9.99 -2.45
CA GLU A 34 -12.99 -11.28 -2.58
C GLU A 34 -13.82 -11.62 -1.34
N LEU A 35 -13.27 -11.39 -0.14
CA LEU A 35 -13.98 -11.66 1.11
C LEU A 35 -15.20 -10.74 1.25
N LEU A 36 -15.08 -9.47 0.86
CA LEU A 36 -16.20 -8.53 0.88
C LEU A 36 -17.30 -8.95 -0.10
N ALA A 37 -16.92 -9.38 -1.31
CA ALA A 37 -17.85 -9.90 -2.31
C ALA A 37 -18.54 -11.19 -1.81
N PHE A 38 -17.80 -12.08 -1.16
CA PHE A 38 -18.34 -13.30 -0.57
C PHE A 38 -19.36 -13.00 0.53
N VAL A 39 -19.03 -12.09 1.45
CA VAL A 39 -19.95 -11.65 2.51
C VAL A 39 -21.20 -10.99 1.92
N GLY A 40 -21.03 -10.14 0.89
CA GLY A 40 -22.15 -9.53 0.18
C GLY A 40 -23.09 -10.57 -0.44
N MET A 41 -22.52 -11.58 -1.11
CA MET A 41 -23.28 -12.68 -1.71
C MET A 41 -23.99 -13.53 -0.65
N ALA A 42 -23.31 -13.87 0.45
CA ALA A 42 -23.88 -14.64 1.55
C ALA A 42 -25.08 -13.94 2.20
N LEU A 43 -24.99 -12.61 2.37
CA LEU A 43 -26.06 -11.81 2.96
C LEU A 43 -27.24 -11.58 2.01
N VAL A 44 -26.98 -11.33 0.73
CA VAL A 44 -28.01 -10.96 -0.26
C VAL A 44 -28.69 -12.19 -0.85
N ALA A 45 -27.91 -13.16 -1.36
CA ALA A 45 -28.46 -14.28 -2.09
C ALA A 45 -28.83 -15.47 -1.19
N ARG A 46 -28.25 -15.57 0.02
CA ARG A 46 -28.35 -16.73 0.94
C ARG A 46 -28.06 -18.10 0.28
N GLN A 47 -27.53 -18.10 -0.95
CA GLN A 47 -27.21 -19.27 -1.74
C GLN A 47 -25.73 -19.22 -2.10
N LEU A 48 -24.95 -20.07 -1.45
CA LEU A 48 -23.49 -20.19 -1.67
C LEU A 48 -23.15 -20.78 -3.05
N GLN A 49 -24.11 -21.37 -3.75
CA GLN A 49 -23.91 -21.86 -5.12
C GLN A 49 -23.67 -20.72 -6.12
N LEU A 50 -24.31 -19.56 -5.93
CA LEU A 50 -24.11 -18.39 -6.79
C LEU A 50 -22.66 -17.89 -6.77
N TRP A 51 -21.94 -18.11 -5.67
CA TRP A 51 -20.53 -17.72 -5.56
C TRP A 51 -19.67 -18.38 -6.63
N TRP A 52 -19.83 -19.70 -6.81
CA TRP A 52 -19.07 -20.46 -7.79
C TRP A 52 -19.38 -20.05 -9.22
N ASP A 53 -20.65 -19.74 -9.51
CA ASP A 53 -21.09 -19.35 -10.84
C ASP A 53 -20.56 -17.95 -11.22
N LEU A 54 -20.62 -17.01 -10.27
CA LEU A 54 -20.10 -15.65 -10.45
C LEU A 54 -18.57 -15.57 -10.36
N GLN A 55 -17.87 -16.61 -9.89
CA GLN A 55 -16.42 -16.56 -9.67
C GLN A 55 -15.64 -16.25 -10.96
N SER A 56 -16.16 -16.70 -12.11
CA SER A 56 -15.62 -16.40 -13.43
C SER A 56 -15.55 -14.90 -13.76
N VAL A 57 -16.45 -14.10 -13.18
CA VAL A 57 -16.53 -12.64 -13.35
C VAL A 57 -15.94 -11.91 -12.14
N LEU A 58 -16.19 -12.40 -10.93
CA LEU A 58 -15.70 -11.81 -9.69
C LEU A 58 -14.18 -11.82 -9.61
N PHE A 59 -13.54 -12.94 -9.94
CA PHE A 59 -12.09 -13.08 -9.86
C PHE A 59 -11.33 -12.06 -10.73
N PRO A 60 -11.59 -11.94 -12.06
CA PRO A 60 -10.89 -10.95 -12.87
C PRO A 60 -11.20 -9.52 -12.44
N THR A 61 -12.43 -9.24 -11.97
CA THR A 61 -12.82 -7.92 -11.48
C THR A 61 -12.07 -7.55 -10.19
N ALA A 62 -12.01 -8.47 -9.22
CA ALA A 62 -11.24 -8.30 -7.99
C ALA A 62 -9.74 -8.13 -8.28
N CYS A 63 -9.20 -8.88 -9.24
CA CYS A 63 -7.83 -8.71 -9.74
C CYS A 63 -7.58 -7.31 -10.27
N LEU A 64 -8.44 -6.79 -11.16
CA LEU A 64 -8.27 -5.46 -11.75
C LEU A 64 -8.36 -4.34 -10.71
N ILE A 65 -9.33 -4.42 -9.79
CA ILE A 65 -9.51 -3.45 -8.71
C ILE A 65 -8.29 -3.45 -7.79
N SER A 66 -7.83 -4.62 -7.38
CA SER A 66 -6.69 -4.78 -6.47
C SER A 66 -5.39 -4.33 -7.13
N LEU A 67 -5.23 -4.61 -8.42
CA LEU A 67 -4.07 -4.16 -9.20
C LEU A 67 -4.06 -2.63 -9.33
N ALA A 68 -5.19 -2.02 -9.68
CA ALA A 68 -5.32 -0.57 -9.77
C ALA A 68 -5.03 0.11 -8.42
N ALA A 69 -5.62 -0.40 -7.35
CA ALA A 69 -5.41 0.12 -5.99
C ALA A 69 -3.94 -0.05 -5.54
N ALA A 70 -3.32 -1.21 -5.80
CA ALA A 70 -1.92 -1.45 -5.49
C ALA A 70 -0.97 -0.56 -6.31
N ILE A 71 -1.28 -0.28 -7.58
CA ILE A 71 -0.50 0.65 -8.43
C ILE A 71 -0.57 2.06 -7.86
N VAL A 72 -1.76 2.54 -7.50
CA VAL A 72 -1.94 3.87 -6.89
C VAL A 72 -1.20 3.95 -5.56
N PHE A 73 -1.29 2.92 -4.73
CA PHE A 73 -0.55 2.84 -3.46
C PHE A 73 0.95 2.87 -3.67
N TRP A 74 1.45 2.12 -4.66
CA TRP A 74 2.87 2.11 -5.00
C TRP A 74 3.35 3.48 -5.50
N TRP A 75 2.58 4.14 -6.37
CA TRP A 75 2.92 5.48 -6.85
C TRP A 75 2.95 6.46 -5.69
N ARG A 76 1.93 6.47 -4.83
CA ARG A 76 1.86 7.35 -3.67
C ARG A 76 2.96 7.05 -2.65
N ALA A 77 3.27 5.78 -2.40
CA ALA A 77 4.36 5.39 -1.51
C ALA A 77 5.74 5.77 -2.09
N ARG A 78 5.89 5.77 -3.42
CA ARG A 78 7.12 6.24 -4.09
C ARG A 78 7.27 7.76 -4.01
N SER A 79 6.18 8.53 -4.09
CA SER A 79 6.25 9.98 -3.88
C SER A 79 6.53 10.34 -2.42
N TRP A 80 5.91 9.63 -1.47
CA TRP A 80 6.13 9.83 -0.04
C TRP A 80 7.53 9.44 0.44
N SER A 81 8.06 8.31 -0.06
CA SER A 81 9.41 7.87 0.28
C SER A 81 10.47 8.83 -0.27
N ARG A 82 10.31 9.38 -1.49
CA ARG A 82 11.18 10.43 -2.01
C ARG A 82 11.18 11.67 -1.12
N HIS A 83 10.01 12.12 -0.66
CA HIS A 83 9.91 13.32 0.17
C HIS A 83 10.57 13.12 1.55
N ARG A 84 10.33 11.97 2.21
CA ARG A 84 10.94 11.63 3.50
C ARG A 84 12.47 11.43 3.40
N VAL A 85 12.94 10.81 2.32
CA VAL A 85 14.38 10.64 2.06
C VAL A 85 15.04 11.99 1.78
N ALA A 86 14.43 12.87 0.97
CA ALA A 86 14.93 14.22 0.74
C ALA A 86 15.00 15.05 2.04
N ILE A 87 13.99 14.93 2.91
CA ILE A 87 14.01 15.58 4.23
C ILE A 87 15.15 14.99 5.08
N ALA A 88 15.26 13.67 5.18
CA ALA A 88 16.30 13.00 5.97
C ALA A 88 17.73 13.25 5.44
N GLU A 89 17.91 13.38 4.13
CA GLU A 89 19.16 13.82 3.49
C GLU A 89 19.42 15.30 3.75
N GLY A 90 18.38 16.14 3.77
CA GLY A 90 18.47 17.54 4.19
C GLY A 90 18.95 17.70 5.62
N TRP A 91 18.44 16.88 6.56
CA TRP A 91 18.93 16.82 7.94
C TRP A 91 20.34 16.22 8.06
N ALA A 92 20.70 15.27 7.18
CA ALA A 92 22.03 14.64 7.19
C ALA A 92 23.12 15.52 6.56
N ARG A 93 22.78 16.34 5.54
CA ARG A 93 23.68 17.32 4.92
C ARG A 93 23.71 18.66 5.66
N GLY A 94 22.62 19.03 6.31
CA GLY A 94 22.49 20.23 7.12
C GLY A 94 22.40 19.88 8.61
N GLY A 95 23.54 19.60 9.23
CA GLY A 95 23.65 19.70 10.70
C GLY A 95 23.16 21.09 11.17
N PRO A 96 22.82 21.25 12.46
CA PRO A 96 21.77 22.03 13.16
C PRO A 96 21.07 23.27 12.54
N THR A 97 21.44 23.76 11.38
CA THR A 97 20.98 24.99 10.73
C THR A 97 19.61 24.87 10.07
N LEU A 98 19.15 23.67 9.70
CA LEU A 98 17.84 23.49 9.05
C LEU A 98 16.67 23.72 10.01
N GLY A 99 16.85 23.39 11.30
CA GLY A 99 15.88 23.72 12.35
C GLY A 99 15.72 25.22 12.54
N GLN A 100 16.80 25.99 12.40
CA GLN A 100 16.78 27.46 12.44
C GLN A 100 16.11 28.05 11.19
N GLN A 101 16.37 27.51 10.00
CA GLN A 101 15.76 27.99 8.76
C GLN A 101 14.25 27.72 8.69
N LEU A 102 13.77 26.60 9.23
CA LEU A 102 12.33 26.30 9.31
C LEU A 102 11.61 27.12 10.37
N ALA A 103 12.28 27.46 11.48
CA ALA A 103 11.76 28.39 12.48
C ALA A 103 11.64 29.82 11.92
N GLN A 104 12.65 30.27 11.18
CA GLN A 104 12.70 31.61 10.60
C GLN A 104 11.72 31.82 9.43
N LYS A 105 11.24 30.75 8.79
CA LYS A 105 10.25 30.83 7.70
C LYS A 105 8.80 30.82 8.18
N ARG A 106 8.59 30.70 9.50
CA ARG A 106 7.27 30.63 10.15
C ARG A 106 6.84 31.96 10.79
N ASP A 107 7.75 32.92 10.87
CA ASP A 107 7.47 34.34 11.11
C ASP A 107 7.33 35.08 9.76
#